data_AF-A0A2E2VAB7-F1
#
_entry.id   AF-A0A2E2VAB7-F1
#
_cell.length_a   1.000
_cell.length_b   1.000
_cell.length_c   1.000
_cell.angle_alpha   90.00
_cell.angle_beta   90.00
_cell.angle_gamma   90.00
#
_symmetry.space_group_name_H-M   'P 1'
#
loop_
_entity.id
_entity.type
_entity.pdbx_description
1 polymer ?
#
loop_
_entity_poly.entity_id
_entity_poly.type
_entity_poly.pdbx_seq_one_letter_code
_entity_poly.pdbx_strand_id
1 'polypeptide(L)'
;MGILYNDPLFVDANHWNFNITLNSPCINYGNPNIYDFDGSISDIGALQYNPGCMLTGDFNNDNYVDILDVIKLVNCVLFAECSNCSDLNNDSMYNVLDIIDLVNIIIN
;
A
#
# COMPACT_ATOMS: atom_id res chain seq x y z
N MET A 1 23.83 14.05 -3.69
CA MET A 1 23.67 12.58 -3.82
C MET A 1 23.91 12.00 -2.44
N GLY A 2 22.84 11.52 -1.80
CA GLY A 2 22.85 11.11 -0.39
C GLY A 2 23.39 9.70 -0.26
N ILE A 3 24.44 9.53 0.54
CA ILE A 3 24.86 8.22 1.02
C ILE A 3 23.92 7.90 2.20
N LEU A 4 23.20 6.79 2.13
CA LEU A 4 22.45 6.26 3.27
C LEU A 4 23.44 5.66 4.27
N TYR A 5 23.57 6.27 5.44
CA TYR A 5 24.40 5.75 6.55
C TYR A 5 23.59 4.88 7.52
N ASN A 6 22.27 4.84 7.37
CA ASN A 6 21.37 4.08 8.23
C ASN A 6 21.26 2.63 7.74
N ASP A 7 20.93 1.73 8.67
CA ASP A 7 20.61 0.34 8.36
C ASP A 7 19.44 0.28 7.36
N PRO A 8 19.58 -0.39 6.19
CA PRO A 8 18.52 -0.52 5.20
C PRO A 8 17.31 -1.36 5.67
N LEU A 9 17.40 -2.06 6.81
CA LEU A 9 16.31 -2.87 7.36
C LEU A 9 15.78 -3.93 6.36
N PHE A 10 16.69 -4.68 5.75
CA PHE A 10 16.35 -5.85 4.94
C PHE A 10 15.69 -6.95 5.79
N VAL A 11 14.77 -7.71 5.18
CA VAL A 11 14.08 -8.82 5.86
C VAL A 11 15.07 -9.88 6.34
N ASP A 12 16.02 -10.31 5.50
CA ASP A 12 17.09 -11.23 5.88
C ASP A 12 18.29 -11.17 4.94
N ALA A 13 19.24 -10.28 5.22
CA ALA A 13 20.45 -10.12 4.41
C ALA A 13 21.38 -11.37 4.43
N ASN A 14 21.36 -12.17 5.49
CA ASN A 14 22.23 -13.35 5.60
C ASN A 14 21.74 -14.48 4.67
N HIS A 15 20.44 -14.53 4.40
CA HIS A 15 19.82 -15.46 3.44
C HIS A 15 19.39 -14.79 2.14
N TRP A 16 19.98 -13.63 1.81
CA TRP A 16 19.85 -12.95 0.51
C TRP A 16 18.43 -12.46 0.22
N ASN A 17 17.62 -12.25 1.27
CA ASN A 17 16.32 -11.60 1.20
C ASN A 17 16.47 -10.09 1.43
N PHE A 18 16.71 -9.39 0.33
CA PHE A 18 16.88 -7.92 0.30
C PHE A 18 15.57 -7.16 0.06
N ASN A 19 14.42 -7.80 0.35
CA ASN A 19 13.17 -7.05 0.49
C ASN A 19 13.29 -6.12 1.70
N ILE A 20 12.71 -4.94 1.59
CA ILE A 20 12.76 -3.92 2.65
C ILE A 20 11.48 -3.94 3.49
N THR A 21 11.56 -3.45 4.72
CA THR A 21 10.45 -3.39 5.68
C THR A 21 9.82 -2.00 5.75
N LEU A 22 8.64 -1.86 6.36
CA LEU A 22 7.87 -0.60 6.46
C LEU A 22 8.68 0.62 6.91
N ASN A 23 9.67 0.43 7.78
CA ASN A 23 10.45 1.52 8.37
C ASN A 23 11.81 1.70 7.68
N SER A 24 12.03 1.04 6.55
CA SER A 24 13.31 1.09 5.86
C SER A 24 13.62 2.51 5.38
N PRO A 25 14.84 3.03 5.63
CA PRO A 25 15.27 4.31 5.07
C PRO A 25 15.53 4.23 3.55
N CYS A 26 15.38 3.05 2.94
CA CYS A 26 15.51 2.84 1.51
C CYS A 26 14.21 3.07 0.74
N ILE A 27 13.08 3.28 1.44
CA ILE A 27 11.79 3.56 0.80
C ILE A 27 11.81 4.96 0.17
N ASN A 28 11.49 5.07 -1.11
CA ASN A 28 11.45 6.30 -1.90
C ASN A 28 12.80 7.02 -2.09
N TYR A 29 13.91 6.29 -1.95
CA TYR A 29 15.27 6.87 -2.05
C TYR A 29 16.11 6.34 -3.21
N GLY A 30 15.51 5.56 -4.11
CA GLY A 30 16.14 4.98 -5.29
C GLY A 30 16.40 6.00 -6.40
N ASN A 31 16.23 5.58 -7.65
CA ASN A 31 16.50 6.47 -8.78
C ASN A 31 15.39 7.53 -8.85
N PRO A 32 15.71 8.84 -8.80
CA PRO A 32 14.70 9.91 -8.82
C PRO A 32 13.93 10.04 -10.13
N ASN A 33 14.35 9.32 -11.18
CA ASN A 33 13.67 9.29 -12.49
C ASN A 33 12.90 7.97 -12.72
N ILE A 34 12.80 7.10 -11.71
CA ILE A 34 12.06 5.84 -11.78
C ILE A 34 11.01 5.86 -10.66
N TYR A 35 9.81 5.40 -10.97
CA TYR A 35 8.69 5.35 -10.05
C TYR A 35 8.25 3.90 -9.80
N ASP A 36 7.85 3.61 -8.56
CA ASP A 36 7.21 2.34 -8.19
C ASP A 36 5.73 2.34 -8.63
N PHE A 37 5.02 1.21 -8.48
CA PHE A 37 3.65 1.09 -8.99
C PHE A 37 2.65 2.05 -8.34
N ASP A 38 2.91 2.55 -7.13
CA ASP A 38 2.09 3.58 -6.45
C ASP A 38 2.45 5.01 -6.89
N GLY A 39 3.40 5.18 -7.81
CA GLY A 39 3.86 6.47 -8.28
C GLY A 39 4.83 7.19 -7.34
N SER A 40 5.27 6.55 -6.25
CA SER A 40 6.36 7.07 -5.44
C SER A 40 7.69 6.95 -6.18
N ILE A 41 8.74 7.63 -5.68
CA ILE A 41 10.11 7.42 -6.20
C ILE A 41 10.49 5.96 -5.93
N SER A 42 11.18 5.30 -6.86
CA SER A 42 11.63 3.91 -6.66
C SER A 42 12.38 3.68 -5.36
N ASP A 43 12.25 2.49 -4.78
CA ASP A 43 13.01 2.06 -3.61
C ASP A 43 14.45 1.59 -3.93
N ILE A 44 15.33 1.50 -2.91
CA ILE A 44 16.69 0.92 -3.03
C ILE A 44 16.71 -0.62 -2.76
N GLY A 45 15.55 -1.25 -2.52
CA GLY A 45 15.43 -2.69 -2.26
C GLY A 45 15.53 -3.59 -3.50
N ALA A 46 15.51 -4.92 -3.29
CA ALA A 46 15.39 -5.88 -4.41
C ALA A 46 14.02 -5.83 -5.11
N LEU A 47 12.98 -5.45 -4.37
CA LEU A 47 11.61 -5.20 -4.82
C LEU A 47 11.11 -3.93 -4.13
N GLN A 48 10.15 -3.25 -4.76
CA GLN A 48 9.41 -2.16 -4.12
C GLN A 48 8.77 -2.64 -2.82
N TYR A 49 8.77 -1.77 -1.83
CA TYR A 49 8.01 -1.93 -0.61
C TYR A 49 6.53 -1.79 -0.94
N ASN A 50 5.78 -2.87 -0.80
CA ASN A 50 4.33 -2.83 -0.91
C ASN A 50 3.72 -3.09 0.48
N PRO A 51 3.19 -2.07 1.18
CA PRO A 51 2.48 -2.28 2.46
C PRO A 51 1.18 -3.08 2.32
N GLY A 52 0.80 -3.47 1.10
CA GLY A 52 -0.45 -4.15 0.77
C GLY A 52 -1.57 -3.19 0.39
N CYS A 53 -1.44 -1.91 0.75
CA CYS A 53 -2.41 -0.85 0.52
C CYS A 53 -1.72 0.33 -0.18
N MET A 54 -1.47 0.23 -1.50
CA MET A 54 -0.72 1.24 -2.25
C MET A 54 -1.45 2.58 -2.30
N LEU A 55 -2.70 2.56 -2.73
CA LEU A 55 -3.57 3.73 -2.78
C LEU A 55 -4.79 3.44 -1.91
N THR A 56 -4.97 4.24 -0.85
CA THR A 56 -6.13 4.08 0.04
C THR A 56 -7.41 4.22 -0.76
N GLY A 57 -8.20 3.15 -0.78
CA GLY A 57 -9.47 3.10 -1.52
C GLY A 57 -9.39 2.49 -2.91
N ASP A 58 -8.20 2.22 -3.46
CA ASP A 58 -8.05 1.45 -4.71
C ASP A 58 -8.05 -0.05 -4.39
N PHE A 59 -9.22 -0.66 -4.42
CA PHE A 59 -9.41 -2.06 -4.07
C PHE A 59 -9.31 -2.98 -5.29
N ASN A 60 -9.44 -2.43 -6.50
CA ASN A 60 -9.35 -3.20 -7.73
C ASN A 60 -7.94 -3.18 -8.38
N ASN A 61 -7.04 -2.33 -7.87
CA ASN A 61 -5.66 -2.07 -8.31
C ASN A 61 -5.56 -1.52 -9.75
N ASP A 62 -6.46 -0.62 -10.13
CA ASP A 62 -6.42 0.07 -11.43
C ASP A 62 -5.84 1.49 -11.36
N ASN A 63 -5.38 1.92 -10.18
CA ASN A 63 -4.84 3.23 -9.85
C ASN A 63 -5.87 4.38 -9.85
N TYR A 64 -7.16 4.08 -9.97
CA TYR A 64 -8.24 5.03 -9.75
C TYR A 64 -9.00 4.66 -8.48
N VAL A 65 -9.52 5.67 -7.78
CA VAL A 65 -10.41 5.47 -6.63
C VAL A 65 -11.80 5.91 -7.07
N ASP A 66 -12.64 4.95 -7.42
CA ASP A 66 -13.97 5.20 -7.97
C ASP A 66 -15.02 4.17 -7.53
N ILE A 67 -16.16 4.17 -8.23
CA ILE A 67 -17.29 3.30 -7.89
C ILE A 67 -16.98 1.80 -8.04
N LEU A 68 -15.98 1.42 -8.85
CA LEU A 68 -15.55 0.03 -9.00
C LEU A 68 -14.88 -0.49 -7.72
N ASP A 69 -14.19 0.38 -6.99
CA ASP A 69 -13.59 0.04 -5.69
C ASP A 69 -14.65 -0.17 -4.61
N VAL A 70 -15.70 0.66 -4.63
CA VAL A 70 -16.87 0.48 -3.76
C VAL A 70 -17.49 -0.89 -4.00
N ILE A 71 -17.65 -1.32 -5.26
CA ILE A 71 -18.17 -2.65 -5.58
C ILE A 71 -17.23 -3.74 -5.04
N LYS A 72 -15.91 -3.55 -5.14
CA LYS A 72 -14.94 -4.52 -4.62
C LYS A 72 -15.00 -4.63 -3.09
N LEU A 73 -15.13 -3.51 -2.38
CA LEU A 73 -15.26 -3.47 -0.93
C LEU A 73 -16.59 -4.07 -0.45
N VAL A 74 -17.71 -3.77 -1.12
CA VAL A 74 -19.02 -4.40 -0.87
C VAL A 74 -18.92 -5.92 -0.99
N ASN A 75 -18.27 -6.43 -2.05
CA ASN A 75 -18.09 -7.87 -2.23
C ASN A 75 -17.23 -8.47 -1.10
N CYS A 76 -16.17 -7.77 -0.66
CA CYS A 76 -15.38 -8.24 0.48
C CYS A 76 -16.25 -8.37 1.74
N VAL A 77 -17.08 -7.37 2.05
CA VAL A 77 -17.97 -7.38 3.23
C VAL A 77 -19.02 -8.50 3.13
N LEU A 78 -19.57 -8.75 1.94
CA LEU A 78 -20.59 -9.81 1.73
C LEU A 78 -20.02 -11.23 1.80
N PHE A 79 -18.80 -11.45 1.32
CA PHE A 79 -18.18 -12.77 1.24
C PHE A 79 -17.10 -13.03 2.30
N ALA A 80 -16.84 -12.05 3.17
CA ALA A 80 -15.77 -12.08 4.17
C ALA A 80 -14.36 -12.31 3.57
N GLU A 81 -14.14 -11.82 2.34
CA GLU A 81 -12.87 -11.90 1.61
C GLU A 81 -12.16 -10.53 1.58
N CYS A 82 -11.97 -9.96 2.77
CA CYS A 82 -11.37 -8.63 2.93
C CYS A 82 -9.86 -8.68 3.11
N SER A 83 -9.17 -7.64 2.65
CA SER A 83 -7.78 -7.42 3.01
C SER A 83 -7.70 -6.51 4.24
N ASN A 84 -6.52 -6.40 4.85
CA ASN A 84 -6.30 -5.46 5.96
C ASN A 84 -6.49 -3.99 5.52
N CYS A 85 -6.47 -3.71 4.21
CA CYS A 85 -6.72 -2.38 3.66
C CYS A 85 -8.21 -2.02 3.62
N SER A 86 -9.09 -3.00 3.85
CA SER A 86 -10.54 -2.82 3.82
C SER A 86 -11.09 -2.13 5.07
N ASP A 87 -10.31 -2.05 6.15
CA ASP A 87 -10.64 -1.32 7.38
C ASP A 87 -10.18 0.14 7.25
N LEU A 88 -11.07 1.00 6.76
CA LEU A 88 -10.74 2.40 6.43
C LEU A 88 -10.87 3.32 7.65
N ASN A 89 -11.67 2.97 8.65
CA ASN A 89 -11.77 3.72 9.90
C ASN A 89 -10.90 3.17 11.05
N ASN A 90 -10.18 2.08 10.81
CA ASN A 90 -9.30 1.41 11.77
C ASN A 90 -10.03 0.92 13.04
N ASP A 91 -11.29 0.49 12.93
CA ASP A 91 -12.07 -0.07 14.03
C ASP A 91 -11.95 -1.60 14.17
N SER A 92 -11.12 -2.22 13.32
CA SER A 92 -10.90 -3.66 13.23
C SER A 92 -12.12 -4.48 12.76
N MET A 93 -13.16 -3.83 12.22
CA MET A 93 -14.35 -4.49 11.69
C MET A 93 -14.62 -4.11 10.24
N TYR A 94 -14.50 -5.06 9.31
CA TYR A 94 -14.84 -4.82 7.90
C TYR A 94 -16.36 -4.76 7.69
N ASN A 95 -16.92 -3.56 7.54
CA ASN A 95 -18.37 -3.36 7.49
C ASN A 95 -18.81 -2.17 6.62
N VAL A 96 -20.09 -1.80 6.72
CA VAL A 96 -20.67 -0.71 5.92
C VAL A 96 -20.07 0.66 6.24
N LEU A 97 -19.47 0.85 7.41
CA LEU A 97 -18.78 2.09 7.77
C LEU A 97 -17.55 2.31 6.88
N ASP A 98 -16.77 1.27 6.59
CA ASP A 98 -15.64 1.39 5.65
C ASP A 98 -16.10 1.80 4.25
N ILE A 99 -17.23 1.26 3.80
CA ILE A 99 -17.83 1.64 2.51
C ILE A 99 -18.22 3.12 2.50
N ILE A 100 -18.76 3.64 3.61
CA ILE A 100 -19.09 5.06 3.75
C ILE A 100 -17.81 5.91 3.68
N ASP A 101 -16.73 5.48 4.33
CA ASP A 101 -15.45 6.20 4.29
C ASP A 101 -14.84 6.22 2.90
N LEU A 102 -14.92 5.10 2.15
CA LEU A 102 -14.50 5.07 0.75
C LEU A 102 -15.33 6.04 -0.11
N VAL A 103 -16.64 6.06 0.05
CA VAL A 103 -17.50 7.01 -0.68
C VAL A 103 -17.12 8.46 -0.33
N ASN A 104 -16.81 8.75 0.94
CA ASN A 104 -16.33 10.06 1.36
C ASN A 104 -14.99 10.43 0.73
N ILE A 105 -14.10 9.47 0.49
CA ILE A 105 -12.84 9.70 -0.26
C ILE A 105 -13.13 10.06 -1.72
N ILE A 106 -14.11 9.42 -2.37
CA ILE A 106 -14.43 9.64 -3.78
C ILE A 106 -15.08 11.01 -4.04
N ILE A 107 -15.90 11.50 -3.11
CA ILE A 107 -16.73 12.71 -3.32
C ILE A 107 -16.07 14.02 -2.83
N ASN A 108 -14.97 13.95 -2.06
CA ASN A 108 -14.26 15.12 -1.53
C ASN A 108 -13.02 15.46 -2.35
#